data_AF-A0A969YNZ7-F1
#
_entry.id   AF-A0A969YNZ7-F1
#
_cell.length_a   1.000
_cell.length_b   1.000
_cell.length_c   1.000
_cell.angle_alpha   90.00
_cell.angle_beta   90.00
_cell.angle_gamma   90.00
#
_symmetry.space_group_name_H-M   'P 1'
#
loop_
_entity.id
_entity.type
_entity.pdbx_description
1 polymer ?
#
loop_
_entity_poly.entity_id
_entity_poly.type
_entity_poly.pdbx_seq_one_letter_code
_entity_poly.pdbx_strand_id
1 'polypeptide(L)'
;MIGRTELMPDEYQLDGRPQSLWEFVPAADFVLPPAQAQDLAAGRLTALWRLVRGEGRKAQSPAKTYDELQALREGRMAHLVPPIDWQQAARALGETFENWLGQESTGKPIRFLIGPLYSGQADILHSWAKIVGWPIIAPPTPAQILTQDDAWMAH
;
A
#
# COMPACT_ATOMS: atom_id res chain seq x y z
N MET A 1 17.31 -36.63 -31.88
CA MET A 1 17.76 -35.72 -30.81
C MET A 1 16.70 -34.64 -30.71
N ILE A 2 15.81 -34.77 -29.72
CA ILE A 2 14.55 -34.02 -29.63
C ILE A 2 14.83 -32.72 -28.88
N GLY A 3 14.66 -31.58 -29.56
CA GLY A 3 14.63 -30.26 -28.94
C GLY A 3 13.33 -30.10 -28.17
N ARG A 4 13.44 -30.00 -26.84
CA ARG A 4 12.33 -29.77 -25.92
C ARG A 4 12.00 -28.28 -25.96
N THR A 5 11.02 -27.89 -26.76
CA THR A 5 10.41 -26.56 -26.67
C THR A 5 9.53 -26.56 -25.43
N GLU A 6 10.02 -25.96 -24.34
CA GLU A 6 9.21 -25.68 -23.16
C GLU A 6 8.15 -24.65 -23.57
N LEU A 7 6.91 -25.13 -23.67
CA LEU A 7 5.72 -24.32 -23.75
C LEU A 7 5.58 -23.55 -22.43
N MET A 8 5.91 -22.26 -22.45
CA MET A 8 5.39 -21.33 -21.45
C MET A 8 3.86 -21.28 -21.62
N PRO A 9 3.05 -21.55 -20.59
CA PRO A 9 1.61 -21.47 -20.71
C PRO A 9 1.17 -20.03 -20.98
N ASP A 10 0.33 -19.95 -22.01
CA ASP A 10 -0.26 -18.77 -22.62
C ASP A 10 -1.42 -18.26 -21.77
N GLU A 11 -1.14 -17.75 -20.56
CA GLU A 11 -2.16 -17.25 -19.63
C GLU A 11 -1.85 -15.82 -19.14
N TYR A 12 -1.70 -14.89 -20.08
CA TYR A 12 -1.97 -13.47 -19.81
C TYR A 12 -2.96 -12.94 -20.85
N GLN A 13 -4.10 -13.61 -20.98
CA GLN A 13 -5.26 -13.06 -21.65
C GLN A 13 -5.82 -11.95 -20.74
N LEU A 14 -5.27 -10.74 -20.88
CA LEU A 14 -5.78 -9.54 -20.25
C LEU A 14 -7.11 -9.20 -20.95
N ASP A 15 -8.21 -9.72 -20.44
CA ASP A 15 -9.53 -9.17 -20.70
C ASP A 15 -9.42 -7.66 -20.48
N GLY A 16 -9.70 -6.85 -21.52
CA GLY A 16 -9.35 -5.43 -21.63
C GLY A 16 -10.02 -4.46 -20.65
N ARG A 17 -10.36 -4.91 -19.43
CA ARG A 17 -10.65 -4.07 -18.28
C ARG A 17 -9.36 -3.96 -17.45
N PRO A 18 -8.90 -2.76 -17.09
CA PRO A 18 -7.77 -2.63 -16.18
C PRO A 18 -8.12 -3.35 -14.88
N GLN A 19 -7.45 -4.47 -14.59
CA GLN A 19 -7.60 -5.14 -13.30
C GLN A 19 -7.12 -4.16 -12.22
N SER A 20 -7.98 -3.91 -11.23
CA SER A 20 -7.58 -3.10 -10.07
C SER A 20 -6.36 -3.76 -9.44
N LEU A 21 -5.30 -2.98 -9.23
CA LEU A 21 -4.11 -3.42 -8.49
C LEU A 21 -4.36 -3.47 -6.97
N TRP A 22 -5.54 -3.08 -6.53
CA TRP A 22 -5.92 -2.91 -5.13
C TRP A 22 -7.07 -3.85 -4.78
N GLU A 23 -6.92 -4.53 -3.65
CA GLU A 23 -7.92 -5.38 -3.02
C GLU A 23 -8.01 -5.04 -1.53
N PHE A 24 -9.22 -4.87 -1.01
CA PHE A 24 -9.47 -4.70 0.42
C PHE A 24 -10.19 -5.92 0.95
N VAL A 25 -9.60 -6.53 1.97
CA VAL A 25 -10.13 -7.75 2.60
C VAL A 25 -10.61 -7.47 4.02
N PRO A 26 -11.60 -8.22 4.53
CA PRO A 26 -11.91 -8.21 5.95
C PRO A 26 -10.66 -8.48 6.79
N ALA A 27 -10.56 -7.86 7.96
CA ALA A 27 -9.39 -8.02 8.83
C ALA A 27 -9.12 -9.49 9.22
N ALA A 28 -10.17 -10.33 9.27
CA ALA A 28 -10.05 -11.76 9.56
C ALA A 28 -9.36 -12.56 8.42
N ASP A 29 -9.40 -12.03 7.19
CA ASP A 29 -8.90 -12.68 5.99
C ASP A 29 -7.51 -12.15 5.60
N PHE A 30 -6.95 -11.21 6.38
CA PHE A 30 -5.60 -10.71 6.14
C PHE A 30 -4.55 -11.76 6.48
N VAL A 31 -3.88 -12.28 5.45
CA VAL A 31 -2.79 -13.26 5.60
C VAL A 31 -1.46 -12.60 5.30
N LEU A 32 -0.50 -12.73 6.22
CA LEU A 32 0.87 -12.32 5.97
C LEU A 32 1.48 -13.21 4.87
N PRO A 33 2.14 -12.64 3.85
CA PRO A 33 2.79 -13.44 2.84
C PRO A 33 3.80 -14.38 3.52
N PRO A 34 3.80 -15.68 3.17
CA PRO A 34 4.67 -16.66 3.79
C PRO A 34 6.13 -16.20 3.67
N ALA A 35 6.93 -16.40 4.72
CA ALA A 35 8.29 -15.86 4.83
C ALA A 35 9.17 -16.10 3.60
N GLN A 36 8.97 -17.22 2.90
CA GLN A 36 9.70 -17.58 1.68
C GLN A 36 9.47 -16.60 0.52
N ALA A 37 8.27 -15.99 0.42
CA ALA A 37 7.99 -14.96 -0.59
C ALA A 37 8.72 -13.64 -0.28
N GLN A 38 8.91 -13.32 1.00
CA GLN A 38 9.64 -12.13 1.43
C GLN A 38 11.14 -12.28 1.12
N ASP A 39 11.71 -13.47 1.37
CA ASP A 39 13.11 -13.78 1.07
C ASP A 39 13.39 -13.82 -0.44
N LEU A 40 12.47 -14.40 -1.24
CA LEU A 40 12.61 -14.42 -2.70
C LEU A 40 12.47 -13.03 -3.31
N ALA A 41 11.52 -12.20 -2.84
CA ALA A 41 11.38 -10.83 -3.29
C ALA A 41 12.61 -9.99 -2.92
N ALA A 42 13.09 -10.10 -1.67
CA ALA A 42 14.31 -9.45 -1.22
C ALA A 42 15.53 -9.90 -2.04
N GLY A 43 15.62 -11.19 -2.37
CA GLY A 43 16.68 -11.76 -3.21
C GLY A 43 16.66 -11.20 -4.64
N ARG A 44 15.48 -11.12 -5.28
CA ARG A 44 15.34 -10.56 -6.64
C ARG A 44 15.62 -9.06 -6.69
N LEU A 45 15.15 -8.31 -5.69
CA LEU A 45 15.49 -6.90 -5.52
C LEU A 45 17.00 -6.72 -5.34
N THR A 46 17.62 -7.53 -4.49
CA THR A 46 19.07 -7.45 -4.24
C THR A 46 19.88 -7.78 -5.49
N ALA A 47 19.45 -8.76 -6.28
CA ALA A 47 20.08 -9.09 -7.57
C ALA A 47 19.94 -7.94 -8.58
N LEU A 48 18.77 -7.32 -8.66
CA LEU A 48 18.53 -6.12 -9.48
C LEU A 48 19.42 -4.95 -9.03
N TRP A 49 19.50 -4.69 -7.72
CA TRP A 49 20.37 -3.66 -7.15
C TRP A 49 21.86 -3.93 -7.40
N ARG A 50 22.28 -5.20 -7.44
CA ARG A 50 23.65 -5.60 -7.75
C ARG A 50 24.01 -5.30 -9.21
N LEU A 51 23.08 -5.52 -10.15
CA LEU A 51 23.24 -5.14 -11.56
C LEU A 51 23.32 -3.63 -11.74
N VAL A 52 22.57 -2.86 -10.94
CA VAL A 52 22.55 -1.38 -11.01
C VAL A 52 23.77 -0.74 -10.32
N ARG A 53 24.34 -1.33 -9.26
CA ARG A 53 25.44 -0.72 -8.47
C ARG A 53 26.87 -1.10 -8.87
N GLY A 54 27.06 -2.05 -9.80
CA GLY A 54 28.39 -2.50 -10.22
C GLY A 54 29.12 -3.31 -9.15
N GLU A 55 29.85 -4.34 -9.58
CA GLU A 55 30.63 -5.25 -8.74
C GLU A 55 31.83 -4.55 -8.10
N GLY A 56 31.61 -3.84 -6.98
CA GLY A 56 32.68 -3.05 -6.38
C GLY A 56 32.57 -2.72 -4.91
N ARG A 57 31.71 -3.38 -4.12
CA ARG A 57 31.64 -3.10 -2.67
C ARG A 57 31.83 -4.36 -1.84
N LYS A 58 33.01 -4.47 -1.21
CA LYS A 58 33.35 -5.44 -0.16
C LYS A 58 32.21 -5.53 0.85
N ALA A 59 31.92 -6.75 1.29
CA ALA A 59 30.91 -7.10 2.28
C ALA A 59 30.93 -6.11 3.46
N GLN A 60 29.94 -5.21 3.49
CA GLN A 60 29.66 -4.39 4.66
C GLN A 60 28.77 -5.22 5.59
N SER A 61 29.04 -5.12 6.89
CA SER A 61 28.31 -5.78 7.97
C SER A 61 26.77 -5.70 7.78
N PRO A 62 26.00 -6.71 8.24
CA PRO A 62 24.56 -6.81 7.97
C PRO A 62 23.71 -5.64 8.51
N ALA A 63 24.26 -4.83 9.42
CA ALA A 63 23.58 -3.68 10.01
C ALA A 63 24.32 -2.40 9.62
N LYS A 64 23.76 -1.65 8.67
CA LYS A 64 24.13 -0.26 8.43
C LYS A 64 23.61 0.60 9.57
N THR A 65 24.38 1.59 9.98
CA THR A 65 23.95 2.57 10.99
C THR A 65 22.82 3.44 10.44
N TYR A 66 21.95 3.98 11.30
CA TYR A 66 20.83 4.84 10.90
C TYR A 66 21.29 6.05 10.05
N ASP A 67 22.47 6.59 10.33
CA ASP A 67 23.11 7.65 9.55
C ASP A 67 23.53 7.20 8.13
N GLU A 68 23.86 5.92 7.93
CA GLU A 68 24.14 5.37 6.60
C GLU A 68 22.87 4.99 5.83
N LEU A 69 21.74 4.87 6.53
CA LEU A 69 20.40 4.73 5.96
C LEU A 69 19.73 6.08 5.66
N GLN A 70 20.48 7.19 5.75
CA GLN A 70 19.93 8.51 5.48
C GLN A 70 19.13 8.50 4.18
N ALA A 71 17.88 8.92 4.32
CA ALA A 71 16.91 8.98 3.24
C ALA A 71 17.55 9.64 2.03
N LEU A 72 17.41 9.00 0.86
CA LEU A 72 17.70 9.65 -0.41
C LEU A 72 17.04 11.03 -0.38
N ARG A 73 17.82 12.12 -0.57
CA ARG A 73 17.29 13.50 -0.66
C ARG A 73 16.00 13.44 -1.47
N GLU A 74 14.90 13.97 -0.94
CA GLU A 74 13.53 13.77 -1.46
C GLU A 74 13.43 13.95 -2.98
N GLY A 75 14.16 14.95 -3.52
CA GLY A 75 14.24 15.18 -4.96
C GLY A 75 14.79 14.01 -5.78
N ARG A 76 15.70 13.17 -5.26
CA ARG A 76 16.17 11.94 -5.95
C ARG A 76 15.19 10.78 -5.82
N MET A 77 14.41 10.71 -4.74
CA MET A 77 13.38 9.66 -4.59
C MET A 77 12.27 9.83 -5.63
N ALA A 78 11.85 11.08 -5.89
CA ALA A 78 10.83 11.42 -6.87
C ALA A 78 11.19 11.01 -8.33
N HIS A 79 12.47 10.80 -8.63
CA HIS A 79 12.91 10.34 -9.94
C HIS A 79 13.04 8.81 -10.05
N LEU A 80 13.02 8.08 -8.94
CA LEU A 80 13.24 6.63 -8.91
C LEU A 80 11.96 5.82 -8.89
N VAL A 81 10.88 6.38 -8.33
CA VAL A 81 9.58 5.71 -8.23
C VAL A 81 8.51 6.71 -8.63
N PRO A 82 7.63 6.39 -9.60
CA PRO A 82 6.50 7.24 -9.92
C PRO A 82 5.59 7.39 -8.69
N PRO A 83 4.91 8.52 -8.53
CA PRO A 83 3.96 8.70 -7.43
C PRO A 83 2.88 7.62 -7.49
N ILE A 84 2.51 7.07 -6.34
CA ILE A 84 1.43 6.08 -6.25
C ILE A 84 0.11 6.81 -6.53
N ASP A 85 -0.67 6.28 -7.46
CA ASP A 85 -2.02 6.77 -7.73
C ASP A 85 -3.01 6.17 -6.71
N TRP A 86 -3.25 6.92 -5.63
CA TRP A 86 -4.19 6.55 -4.58
C TRP A 86 -5.67 6.63 -5.01
N GLN A 87 -6.00 7.22 -6.17
CA GLN A 87 -7.38 7.27 -6.64
C GLN A 87 -7.90 5.89 -7.03
N GLN A 88 -7.05 5.03 -7.60
CA GLN A 88 -7.42 3.65 -7.92
C GLN A 88 -7.74 2.85 -6.65
N ALA A 89 -6.91 3.00 -5.62
CA ALA A 89 -7.16 2.40 -4.31
C ALA A 89 -8.47 2.91 -3.70
N ALA A 90 -8.74 4.22 -3.80
CA ALA A 90 -9.99 4.80 -3.30
C ALA A 90 -11.24 4.28 -4.02
N ARG A 91 -11.16 4.00 -5.32
CA ARG A 91 -12.25 3.37 -6.08
C ARG A 91 -12.50 1.93 -5.64
N ALA A 92 -11.43 1.13 -5.53
CA ALA A 92 -11.53 -0.26 -5.03
C ALA A 92 -12.08 -0.31 -3.60
N LEU A 93 -11.72 0.67 -2.75
CA LEU A 93 -12.31 0.82 -1.43
C LEU A 93 -13.81 1.10 -1.53
N GLY A 94 -14.21 2.05 -2.38
CA GLY A 94 -15.63 2.35 -2.65
C GLY A 94 -16.44 1.13 -3.07
N GLU A 95 -15.93 0.35 -4.02
CA GLU A 95 -16.55 -0.91 -4.50
C GLU A 95 -16.75 -1.92 -3.36
N THR A 96 -15.76 -2.04 -2.47
CA THR A 96 -15.83 -2.91 -1.28
C THR A 96 -16.95 -2.47 -0.32
N PHE A 97 -17.22 -1.17 -0.25
CA PHE A 97 -18.19 -0.57 0.68
C PHE A 97 -19.54 -0.20 0.06
N GLU A 98 -19.77 -0.37 -1.25
CA GLU A 98 -21.05 0.00 -1.89
C GLU A 98 -22.26 -0.68 -1.26
N ASN A 99 -22.15 -1.98 -0.99
CA ASN A 99 -23.22 -2.76 -0.35
C ASN A 99 -23.55 -2.27 1.06
N TRP A 100 -22.60 -1.62 1.74
CA TRP A 100 -22.78 -1.08 3.09
C TRP A 100 -23.42 0.30 3.07
N LEU A 101 -23.02 1.18 2.14
CA LEU A 101 -23.55 2.55 2.05
C LEU A 101 -25.03 2.61 1.73
N GLY A 102 -25.56 1.62 1.01
CA GLY A 102 -26.99 1.51 0.72
C GLY A 102 -27.86 0.98 1.86
N GLN A 103 -27.27 0.55 2.99
CA GLN A 103 -28.00 -0.05 4.11
C GLN A 103 -28.10 0.93 5.28
N GLU A 104 -29.20 1.68 5.36
CA GLU A 104 -29.50 2.63 6.46
C GLU A 104 -29.56 1.99 7.87
N SER A 105 -29.43 0.67 7.99
CA SER A 105 -29.70 -0.06 9.23
C SER A 105 -28.64 -1.13 9.50
N THR A 106 -27.37 -0.74 9.57
CA THR A 106 -26.38 -1.57 10.26
C THR A 106 -26.06 -0.93 11.60
N GLY A 107 -26.28 -1.64 12.70
CA GLY A 107 -25.94 -1.21 14.07
C GLY A 107 -24.44 -1.02 14.33
N LYS A 108 -23.64 -0.81 13.28
CA LYS A 108 -22.20 -0.58 13.27
C LYS A 108 -21.90 0.58 12.32
N PRO A 109 -22.11 1.83 12.76
CA PRO A 109 -21.94 3.02 11.92
C PRO A 109 -20.47 3.34 11.60
N ILE A 110 -19.52 2.66 12.27
CA ILE A 110 -18.08 2.92 12.14
C ILE A 110 -17.38 1.74 11.50
N ARG A 111 -16.47 2.04 10.56
CA ARG A 111 -15.59 1.09 9.88
C ARG A 111 -14.15 1.57 9.99
N PHE A 112 -13.24 0.62 10.14
CA PHE A 112 -11.81 0.89 10.24
C PHE A 112 -11.11 0.35 9.01
N LEU A 113 -10.26 1.18 8.41
CA LEU A 113 -9.26 0.73 7.45
C LEU A 113 -7.95 0.51 8.20
N ILE A 114 -7.47 -0.73 8.22
CA ILE A 114 -6.26 -1.15 8.94
C ILE A 114 -5.25 -1.63 7.92
N GLY A 115 -3.99 -1.26 8.08
CA GLY A 115 -2.92 -1.75 7.21
C GLY A 115 -1.54 -1.50 7.80
N PRO A 116 -0.47 -1.95 7.12
CA PRO A 116 0.90 -1.69 7.51
C PRO A 116 1.23 -0.20 7.59
N LEU A 117 2.31 0.15 8.29
CA LEU A 117 2.83 1.51 8.28
C LEU A 117 3.19 1.94 6.85
N TYR A 118 2.90 3.19 6.52
CA TYR A 118 3.16 3.79 5.20
C TYR A 118 2.40 3.15 4.03
N SER A 119 1.29 2.43 4.28
CA SER A 119 0.46 1.86 3.20
C SER A 119 -0.57 2.85 2.63
N GLY A 120 -0.41 4.15 2.89
CA GLY A 120 -1.23 5.21 2.29
C GLY A 120 -2.68 5.29 2.77
N GLN A 121 -3.03 4.73 3.94
CA GLN A 121 -4.43 4.69 4.40
C GLN A 121 -5.08 6.09 4.44
N ALA A 122 -4.32 7.09 4.90
CA ALA A 122 -4.80 8.47 4.95
C ALA A 122 -5.09 9.01 3.55
N ASP A 123 -4.19 8.81 2.59
CA ASP A 123 -4.34 9.28 1.21
C ASP A 123 -5.51 8.59 0.49
N ILE A 124 -5.70 7.29 0.74
CA ILE A 124 -6.83 6.51 0.22
C ILE A 124 -8.14 7.06 0.77
N LEU A 125 -8.27 7.24 2.09
CA LEU A 125 -9.49 7.76 2.72
C LEU A 125 -9.78 9.20 2.27
N HIS A 126 -8.77 10.06 2.15
CA HIS A 126 -8.94 11.41 1.62
C HIS A 126 -9.40 11.41 0.17
N SER A 127 -8.81 10.54 -0.66
CA SER A 127 -9.19 10.41 -2.07
C SER A 127 -10.61 9.89 -2.20
N TRP A 128 -10.99 8.91 -1.39
CA TRP A 128 -12.34 8.37 -1.38
C TRP A 128 -13.37 9.40 -0.92
N ALA A 129 -13.12 10.10 0.19
CA ALA A 129 -13.97 11.17 0.69
C ALA A 129 -14.19 12.27 -0.36
N LYS A 130 -13.14 12.64 -1.11
CA LYS A 130 -13.26 13.59 -2.24
C LYS A 130 -14.13 13.06 -3.38
N ILE A 131 -14.01 11.77 -3.73
CA ILE A 131 -14.81 11.14 -4.78
C ILE A 131 -16.30 11.14 -4.43
N VAL A 132 -16.64 10.82 -3.18
CA VAL A 132 -18.04 10.74 -2.71
C VAL A 132 -18.59 12.07 -2.18
N GLY A 133 -17.74 13.09 -2.02
CA GLY A 133 -18.12 14.41 -1.52
C GLY A 133 -18.37 14.48 -0.01
N TRP A 134 -17.74 13.61 0.78
CA TRP A 134 -17.89 13.63 2.24
C TRP A 134 -16.93 14.59 2.95
N PRO A 135 -17.37 15.20 4.06
CA PRO A 135 -16.49 15.98 4.91
C PRO A 135 -15.43 15.08 5.55
N ILE A 136 -14.21 15.62 5.70
CA ILE A 136 -13.11 14.96 6.37
C ILE A 136 -12.93 15.62 7.72
N ILE A 137 -13.07 14.84 8.79
CA ILE A 137 -12.81 15.29 10.15
C ILE A 137 -11.30 15.20 10.39
N ALA A 138 -10.69 16.31 10.82
CA ALA A 138 -9.28 16.34 11.16
C ALA A 138 -9.01 15.46 12.40
N PRO A 139 -7.91 14.70 12.43
CA PRO A 139 -7.58 13.89 13.60
C PRO A 139 -7.31 14.79 14.82
N PRO A 140 -7.66 14.35 16.04
CA PRO A 140 -7.39 15.11 17.25
C PRO A 140 -5.88 15.24 17.48
N THR A 141 -5.47 16.36 18.05
CA THR A 141 -4.08 16.53 18.52
C THR A 141 -3.83 15.68 19.77
N PRO A 142 -2.56 15.31 20.07
CA PRO A 142 -2.24 14.60 21.31
C PRO A 142 -2.72 15.33 22.57
N ALA A 143 -2.63 16.66 22.58
CA ALA A 143 -3.13 17.48 23.68
C ALA A 143 -4.63 17.31 23.89
N GLN A 144 -5.42 17.35 22.81
CA GLN A 144 -6.87 17.16 22.86
C GLN A 144 -7.26 15.77 23.36
N ILE A 145 -6.54 14.73 22.94
CA ILE A 145 -6.74 13.36 23.43
C ILE A 145 -6.51 13.31 24.95
N LEU A 146 -5.41 13.90 25.42
CA LEU A 146 -5.05 13.89 26.84
C LEU A 146 -6.02 14.69 27.72
N THR A 147 -6.60 15.76 27.18
CA THR A 147 -7.59 16.59 27.88
C THR A 147 -9.03 16.14 27.70
N GLN A 148 -9.27 15.05 26.94
CA GLN A 148 -10.62 14.62 26.55
C GLN A 148 -11.43 15.75 25.90
N ASP A 149 -10.76 16.56 25.08
CA ASP A 149 -11.40 17.62 24.31
C ASP A 149 -12.01 17.03 23.03
N ASP A 150 -13.34 17.01 22.96
CA ASP A 150 -14.12 16.48 21.84
C ASP A 150 -14.42 17.51 20.75
N ALA A 151 -13.90 18.75 20.86
CA ALA A 151 -14.16 19.82 19.89
C ALA A 151 -13.77 19.47 18.44
N TRP A 152 -12.84 18.52 18.26
CA TRP A 152 -12.41 18.05 16.93
C TRP A 152 -13.52 17.33 16.15
N MET A 153 -14.60 16.86 16.80
CA MET A 153 -15.74 16.22 16.13
C MET A 153 -16.82 17.20 15.65
N ALA A 154 -16.73 18.49 15.98
CA ALA A 154 -17.78 19.48 15.72
C ALA A 154 -17.71 20.12 14.31
N HIS A 155 -17.04 19.50 13.35
CA HIS A 155 -16.70 20.07 12.03
C HIS A 155 -17.15 19.20 10.85
#